data_AF-A0A1R3U2Z0-F1
#
_entry.id   AF-A0A1R3U2Z0-F1
#
_cell.length_a   1.000
_cell.length_b   1.000
_cell.length_c   1.000
_cell.angle_alpha   90.00
_cell.angle_beta   90.00
_cell.angle_gamma   90.00
#
_symmetry.space_group_name_H-M   'P 1'
#
loop_
_entity.id
_entity.type
_entity.pdbx_description
1 polymer ?
#
loop_
_entity_poly.entity_id
_entity_poly.type
_entity_poly.pdbx_seq_one_letter_code
_entity_poly.pdbx_strand_id
1 'polypeptide(L)'
;MAWMMVEFRRANPTDVVNARACVTGKPLSKGGIAGRTEATGRGVQFAIQSFLRDTRTVGLDGQRDLKGVSVIVQGFGNVGYHAAKFQSEEDGARITVVAERDGYVANTEGLPIEVLKQH
;
A
#
# COMPACT_ATOMS: atom_id res chain seq x y z
N MET A 1 15.52 5.00 4.44
CA MET A 1 16.02 5.80 3.30
C MET A 1 16.87 7.00 3.69
N ALA A 2 16.65 7.64 4.86
CA ALA A 2 17.43 8.82 5.25
C ALA A 2 18.95 8.59 5.34
N TRP A 3 19.38 7.44 5.88
CA TRP A 3 20.80 7.07 6.00
C TRP A 3 21.55 7.04 4.66
N MET A 4 20.98 6.42 3.62
CA MET A 4 21.54 6.39 2.26
C MET A 4 21.78 7.80 1.71
N MET A 5 20.85 8.73 1.94
CA MET A 5 21.04 10.13 1.53
C MET A 5 22.18 10.81 2.28
N VAL A 6 22.34 10.52 3.58
CA VAL A 6 23.44 11.05 4.39
C VAL A 6 24.78 10.51 3.89
N GLU A 7 24.89 9.21 3.68
CA GLU A 7 26.13 8.59 3.21
C GLU A 7 26.48 9.01 1.78
N PHE A 8 25.50 9.07 0.88
CA PHE A 8 25.72 9.57 -0.48
C PHE A 8 26.28 11.00 -0.48
N ARG A 9 25.70 11.88 0.34
CA ARG A 9 26.16 13.26 0.48
C ARG A 9 27.56 13.37 1.11
N ARG A 10 27.91 12.47 2.03
CA ARG A 10 29.26 12.40 2.61
C ARG A 10 30.31 12.00 1.58
N ALA A 11 29.99 11.02 0.74
CA ALA A 11 30.88 10.54 -0.31
C ALA A 11 31.02 11.53 -1.49
N ASN A 12 30.00 12.34 -1.76
CA ASN A 12 29.96 13.28 -2.89
C ASN A 12 29.74 14.73 -2.41
N PRO A 13 30.75 15.35 -1.75
CA PRO A 13 30.57 16.66 -1.11
C PRO A 13 30.39 17.83 -2.11
N THR A 14 30.75 17.63 -3.38
CA THR A 14 30.66 18.66 -4.44
C THR A 14 29.27 18.79 -5.04
N ASP A 15 28.45 17.73 -5.02
CA ASP A 15 27.06 17.77 -5.49
C ASP A 15 26.13 18.27 -4.38
N VAL A 16 26.18 19.57 -4.12
CA VAL A 16 25.39 20.20 -3.04
C VAL A 16 23.90 20.28 -3.39
N VAL A 17 23.57 20.35 -4.68
CA VAL A 17 22.22 20.62 -5.17
C VAL A 17 21.38 19.34 -5.24
N ASN A 18 21.92 18.28 -5.85
CA ASN A 18 21.14 17.08 -6.18
C ASN A 18 21.44 15.89 -5.26
N ALA A 19 22.43 15.95 -4.37
CA ALA A 19 22.72 14.84 -3.45
C ALA A 19 21.52 14.41 -2.60
N ARG A 20 20.55 15.29 -2.33
CA ARG A 20 19.31 14.93 -1.61
C ARG A 20 18.32 14.14 -2.47
N ALA A 21 18.43 14.19 -3.79
CA ALA A 21 17.56 13.50 -4.74
C ALA A 21 18.03 12.07 -5.08
N CYS A 22 19.18 11.63 -4.56
CA CYS A 22 19.75 10.30 -4.85
C CYS A 22 18.86 9.11 -4.46
N VAL A 23 17.92 9.30 -3.53
CA VAL A 23 17.01 8.25 -3.03
C VAL A 23 15.63 8.82 -2.68
N THR A 24 14.57 8.06 -2.93
CA THR A 24 13.19 8.41 -2.57
C THR A 24 12.73 7.64 -1.32
N GLY A 25 11.50 7.85 -0.83
CA GLY A 25 11.01 7.22 0.40
C GLY A 25 11.67 7.73 1.69
N LYS A 26 12.25 8.94 1.63
CA LYS A 26 12.80 9.64 2.80
C LYS A 26 11.66 10.12 3.72
N PRO A 27 11.92 10.32 5.03
CA PRO A 27 10.98 11.03 5.90
C PRO A 27 10.71 12.45 5.39
N LEU A 28 9.54 13.00 5.69
CA LEU A 28 9.14 14.36 5.32
C LEU A 28 10.18 15.41 5.77
N SER A 29 10.66 15.29 7.01
CA SER A 29 11.70 16.17 7.58
C SER A 29 13.05 16.15 6.83
N LYS A 30 13.24 15.23 5.88
CA LYS A 30 14.46 15.03 5.09
C LYS A 30 14.19 15.13 3.58
N GLY A 31 13.16 15.87 3.18
CA GLY A 31 12.81 16.05 1.76
C GLY A 31 12.13 14.82 1.15
N GLY A 32 11.42 14.06 1.97
CA GLY A 32 10.44 13.08 1.52
C GLY A 32 9.17 13.74 1.00
N ILE A 33 8.32 12.96 0.34
CA ILE A 33 7.02 13.40 -0.15
C ILE A 33 5.91 12.77 0.70
N ALA A 34 4.86 13.54 0.99
CA ALA A 34 3.67 13.03 1.67
C ALA A 34 2.99 11.97 0.81
N GLY A 35 2.34 10.99 1.43
CA GLY A 35 1.71 9.91 0.67
C GLY A 35 2.66 8.77 0.29
N ARG A 36 3.99 8.91 0.44
CA ARG A 36 4.93 7.93 -0.15
C ARG A 36 4.85 6.54 0.46
N THR A 37 4.55 6.44 1.75
CA THR A 37 4.49 5.17 2.49
C THR A 37 3.31 4.34 2.00
N GLU A 38 2.18 4.99 1.80
CA GLU A 38 0.90 4.43 1.39
C GLU A 38 0.70 4.36 -0.13
N ALA A 39 1.53 5.10 -0.91
CA ALA A 39 1.39 5.26 -2.36
C ALA A 39 1.25 3.93 -3.11
N THR A 40 2.01 2.90 -2.74
CA THR A 40 1.95 1.62 -3.45
C THR A 40 0.63 0.89 -3.19
N GLY A 41 0.14 0.90 -1.94
CA GLY A 41 -1.18 0.35 -1.61
C GLY A 41 -2.31 1.13 -2.28
N ARG A 42 -2.19 2.46 -2.35
CA ARG A 42 -3.12 3.32 -3.09
C ARG A 42 -3.14 3.02 -4.60
N GLY A 43 -1.97 2.77 -5.18
CA GLY A 43 -1.85 2.39 -6.58
C GLY A 43 -2.57 1.08 -6.91
N VAL A 44 -2.48 0.09 -6.02
CA VAL A 44 -3.24 -1.18 -6.14
C VAL A 44 -4.75 -0.91 -6.14
N GLN A 45 -5.23 -0.08 -5.21
CA GLN A 45 -6.64 0.31 -5.15
C GLN A 45 -7.10 0.93 -6.48
N PHE A 46 -6.35 1.91 -6.99
CA PHE A 46 -6.69 2.56 -8.26
C PHE A 46 -6.66 1.60 -9.45
N ALA A 47 -5.68 0.69 -9.52
CA ALA A 47 -5.62 -0.30 -10.58
C ALA A 47 -6.86 -1.20 -10.59
N ILE A 48 -7.29 -1.67 -9.41
CA ILE A 48 -8.50 -2.49 -9.27
C ILE A 48 -9.75 -1.68 -9.66
N GLN A 49 -9.88 -0.44 -9.15
CA GLN A 49 -10.99 0.44 -9.52
C GLN A 49 -11.04 0.71 -11.03
N SER A 50 -9.89 0.94 -11.68
CA SER A 50 -9.81 1.15 -13.13
C SER A 50 -10.28 -0.09 -13.89
N PHE A 51 -9.88 -1.29 -13.48
CA PHE A 51 -10.34 -2.53 -14.09
C PHE A 51 -11.85 -2.74 -13.93
N LEU A 52 -12.37 -2.53 -12.73
CA LEU A 52 -13.79 -2.75 -12.42
C LEU A 52 -14.70 -1.74 -13.13
N ARG A 53 -14.28 -0.48 -13.24
CA ARG A 53 -15.06 0.60 -13.87
C ARG A 53 -14.97 0.64 -15.40
N ASP A 54 -13.99 -0.02 -15.99
CA ASP A 54 -13.86 -0.10 -17.46
C ASP A 54 -14.98 -0.98 -18.04
N THR A 55 -15.85 -0.38 -18.85
CA THR A 55 -17.00 -1.06 -19.47
C THR A 55 -16.61 -2.14 -20.48
N ARG A 56 -15.34 -2.17 -20.90
CA ARG A 56 -14.80 -3.19 -21.82
C ARG A 56 -14.38 -4.48 -21.10
N THR A 57 -14.26 -4.46 -19.77
CA THR A 57 -13.94 -5.65 -18.97
C THR A 57 -15.22 -6.34 -18.52
N VAL A 58 -15.12 -7.62 -18.13
CA VAL A 58 -16.25 -8.36 -17.53
C VAL A 58 -16.51 -7.98 -16.06
N GLY A 59 -15.64 -7.15 -15.47
CA GLY A 59 -15.68 -6.85 -14.04
C GLY A 59 -15.33 -8.08 -13.19
N LEU A 60 -15.89 -8.14 -11.99
CA LEU A 60 -15.80 -9.30 -11.12
C LEU A 60 -17.18 -9.97 -11.06
N ASP A 61 -17.39 -11.03 -11.86
CA ASP A 61 -18.70 -11.69 -12.02
C ASP A 61 -19.86 -10.70 -12.33
N GLY A 62 -19.56 -9.70 -13.17
CA GLY A 62 -20.50 -8.64 -13.53
C GLY A 62 -20.57 -7.47 -12.53
N GLN A 63 -19.94 -7.59 -11.36
CA GLN A 63 -19.78 -6.48 -10.41
C GLN A 63 -18.72 -5.48 -10.87
N ARG A 64 -18.95 -4.21 -10.52
CA ARG A 64 -18.13 -3.03 -10.90
C ARG A 64 -17.54 -2.30 -9.68
N ASP A 65 -17.72 -2.87 -8.50
CA ASP A 65 -17.15 -2.41 -7.23
C ASP A 65 -16.69 -3.63 -6.40
N LEU A 66 -16.08 -3.37 -5.24
CA LEU A 66 -15.61 -4.41 -4.32
C LEU A 66 -16.56 -4.63 -3.13
N LYS A 67 -17.78 -4.09 -3.15
CA LYS A 67 -18.64 -4.06 -1.98
C LYS A 67 -19.08 -5.47 -1.60
N GLY A 68 -18.65 -5.93 -0.42
CA GLY A 68 -18.93 -7.28 0.08
C GLY A 68 -18.08 -8.39 -0.57
N VAL A 69 -17.22 -8.05 -1.53
CA VAL A 69 -16.26 -8.98 -2.14
C VAL A 69 -15.26 -9.43 -1.09
N SER A 70 -15.05 -10.73 -0.98
CA SER A 70 -14.03 -11.29 -0.09
C SER A 70 -12.65 -11.13 -0.72
N VAL A 71 -11.72 -10.54 0.03
CA VAL A 71 -10.33 -10.33 -0.41
C VAL A 71 -9.38 -11.01 0.57
N ILE A 72 -8.38 -11.69 0.04
CA ILE A 72 -7.29 -12.30 0.80
C ILE A 72 -6.03 -11.50 0.50
N VAL A 73 -5.28 -11.14 1.54
CA VAL A 73 -4.05 -10.37 1.44
C VAL A 73 -2.89 -11.21 1.94
N GLN A 74 -1.91 -11.44 1.07
CA GLN A 74 -0.68 -12.14 1.41
C GLN A 74 0.47 -11.12 1.53
N GLY A 75 1.07 -11.06 2.72
CA GLY A 75 2.03 -10.04 3.14
C GLY A 75 1.33 -8.79 3.71
N PHE A 76 1.57 -8.50 4.99
CA PHE A 76 1.02 -7.39 5.77
C PHE A 76 2.08 -6.31 6.10
N GLY A 77 3.08 -6.18 5.23
CA GLY A 77 4.01 -5.05 5.19
C GLY A 77 3.37 -3.76 4.67
N ASN A 78 4.19 -2.79 4.27
CA ASN A 78 3.70 -1.48 3.80
C ASN A 78 2.66 -1.59 2.68
N VAL A 79 2.89 -2.45 1.68
CA VAL A 79 1.98 -2.55 0.53
C VAL A 79 0.66 -3.21 0.93
N GLY A 80 0.71 -4.40 1.51
CA GLY A 80 -0.49 -5.17 1.81
C GLY A 80 -1.36 -4.52 2.88
N TYR A 81 -0.77 -3.92 3.92
CA TYR A 81 -1.53 -3.14 4.91
C TYR A 81 -2.30 -1.99 4.27
N HIS A 82 -1.62 -1.12 3.51
CA HIS A 82 -2.28 0.04 2.90
C HIS A 82 -3.29 -0.37 1.83
N ALA A 83 -3.01 -1.43 1.05
CA ALA A 83 -3.96 -1.97 0.08
C ALA A 83 -5.21 -2.53 0.78
N ALA A 84 -5.04 -3.32 1.84
CA ALA A 84 -6.13 -3.88 2.63
C ALA A 84 -6.99 -2.77 3.26
N LYS A 85 -6.35 -1.77 3.87
CA LYS A 85 -7.02 -0.64 4.51
C LYS A 85 -7.88 0.16 3.53
N PHE A 86 -7.31 0.60 2.40
CA PHE A 86 -8.07 1.39 1.43
C PHE A 86 -9.19 0.58 0.79
N GLN A 87 -8.95 -0.69 0.46
CA GLN A 87 -10.00 -1.55 -0.10
C GLN A 87 -11.12 -1.80 0.92
N SER A 88 -10.81 -1.99 2.21
CA SER A 88 -11.84 -2.21 3.22
C SER A 88 -12.63 -0.95 3.56
N GLU A 89 -11.95 0.17 3.75
CA GLU A 89 -12.57 1.41 4.25
C GLU A 89 -13.24 2.22 3.13
N GLU A 90 -12.63 2.29 1.95
CA GLU A 90 -13.10 3.14 0.85
C GLU A 90 -13.90 2.35 -0.20
N ASP A 91 -13.52 1.11 -0.51
CA ASP A 91 -14.16 0.31 -1.57
C ASP A 91 -15.19 -0.70 -1.05
N GLY A 92 -15.30 -0.86 0.28
CA GLY A 92 -16.24 -1.78 0.93
C GLY A 92 -15.87 -3.27 0.76
N ALA A 93 -14.61 -3.56 0.43
CA ALA A 93 -14.12 -4.93 0.36
C ALA A 93 -14.07 -5.58 1.75
N ARG A 94 -14.39 -6.86 1.82
CA ARG A 94 -14.29 -7.64 3.05
C ARG A 94 -12.97 -8.41 3.05
N ILE A 95 -11.99 -7.91 3.79
CA ILE A 95 -10.71 -8.62 3.93
C ILE A 95 -10.91 -9.81 4.86
N THR A 96 -10.91 -11.03 4.34
CA THR A 96 -11.24 -12.23 5.12
C THR A 96 -10.02 -12.94 5.67
N VAL A 97 -8.88 -12.84 4.99
CA VAL A 97 -7.63 -13.50 5.39
C VAL A 97 -6.46 -12.54 5.18
N VAL A 98 -5.59 -12.47 6.18
CA VAL A 98 -4.26 -11.85 6.07
C VAL A 98 -3.23 -12.92 6.41
N ALA A 99 -2.37 -13.22 5.44
CA ALA A 99 -1.32 -14.23 5.56
C ALA A 99 0.06 -13.57 5.58
N GLU A 100 0.96 -14.12 6.39
CA GLU A 100 2.37 -13.77 6.48
C GLU A 100 3.23 -15.03 6.38
N ARG A 101 4.55 -14.87 6.38
CA ARG A 101 5.50 -16.00 6.33
C ARG A 101 5.22 -17.07 7.40
N ASP A 102 4.85 -16.64 8.61
CA ASP A 102 4.79 -17.53 9.78
C ASP A 102 3.37 -18.05 10.08
N GLY A 103 2.37 -17.63 9.30
CA GLY A 103 0.98 -18.04 9.52
C GLY A 103 -0.03 -17.09 8.89
N TYR A 104 -1.30 -17.23 9.26
CA TYR A 104 -2.37 -16.37 8.79
C TYR A 104 -3.42 -16.14 9.87
N VAL A 105 -4.14 -15.02 9.75
CA VAL A 105 -5.36 -14.75 10.50
C VAL A 105 -6.53 -14.76 9.52
N ALA A 106 -7.66 -15.31 9.96
CA ALA A 106 -8.86 -15.43 9.13
C ALA A 106 -10.12 -15.05 9.93
N ASN A 107 -11.01 -14.31 9.29
CA ASN A 107 -12.36 -14.04 9.76
C ASN A 107 -13.31 -13.93 8.56
N THR A 108 -14.31 -14.81 8.47
CA THR A 108 -15.30 -14.80 7.38
C THR A 108 -16.15 -13.53 7.36
N GLU A 109 -16.32 -12.88 8.52
CA GLU A 109 -17.07 -11.63 8.65
C GLU A 109 -16.23 -10.40 8.29
N GLY A 110 -14.91 -10.56 8.12
CA GLY A 110 -13.98 -9.48 7.82
C GLY A 110 -13.03 -9.16 8.98
N LEU A 111 -11.78 -8.85 8.65
CA LEU A 111 -10.74 -8.49 9.60
C LEU A 111 -10.70 -6.96 9.78
N PRO A 112 -10.67 -6.46 11.04
CA PRO A 112 -10.47 -5.04 11.30
C PRO A 112 -9.00 -4.65 11.06
N ILE A 113 -8.69 -4.17 9.86
CA ILE A 113 -7.30 -3.96 9.39
C ILE A 113 -6.49 -3.00 10.27
N GLU A 114 -7.10 -1.92 10.77
CA GLU A 114 -6.41 -0.96 11.64
C GLU A 114 -6.05 -1.59 12.99
N VAL A 115 -6.95 -2.40 13.55
CA VAL A 115 -6.70 -3.13 14.81
C VAL A 115 -5.62 -4.19 14.59
N LEU A 116 -5.69 -4.91 13.47
CA LEU A 116 -4.69 -5.92 13.11
C LEU A 116 -3.28 -5.31 12.96
N LYS A 117 -3.16 -4.06 12.53
CA LYS A 117 -1.87 -3.38 12.40
C LYS A 117 -1.17 -3.08 13.73
N GLN A 118 -1.92 -3.06 14.83
CA GLN A 118 -1.41 -2.72 16.16
C GLN A 118 -0.86 -3.95 16.92
N HIS A 119 -1.11 -5.16 16.43
CA HIS A 119 -0.64 -6.42 16.99
C HIS A 119 0.63 -6.92 16.28
#